data_AF-A0A5M8ABM6-F1
#
_entry.id   AF-A0A5M8ABM6-F1
#
_cell.length_a   1.000
_cell.length_b   1.000
_cell.length_c   1.000
_cell.angle_alpha   90.00
_cell.angle_beta   90.00
_cell.angle_gamma   90.00
#
_symmetry.space_group_name_H-M   'P 1'
#
loop_
_entity.id
_entity.type
_entity.pdbx_description
1 polymer ?
#
loop_
_entity_poly.entity_id
_entity_poly.type
_entity_poly.pdbx_seq_one_letter_code
_entity_poly.pdbx_strand_id
1 'polypeptide(L)'
;MQPLSREVRRLLVELAFAAANQRLRGEIEVFLDTLDLLVDDEQDRAICRAHLYMQSGRLVEARACLGERNDSPALLLAMLIAARRDAATAPRVISPSARTRH
;
A
#
# COMPACT_ATOMS: atom_id res chain seq x y z
N MET A 1 -20.36 -15.59 14.87
CA MET A 1 -19.18 -14.92 15.47
C MET A 1 -19.63 -13.56 15.96
N GLN A 2 -19.27 -13.16 17.18
CA GLN A 2 -19.54 -11.79 17.64
C GLN A 2 -18.64 -10.81 16.87
N PRO A 3 -19.15 -9.64 16.46
CA PRO A 3 -18.34 -8.65 15.77
C PRO A 3 -17.24 -8.13 16.70
N LEU A 4 -16.03 -7.93 16.16
CA LEU A 4 -14.91 -7.34 16.89
C LEU A 4 -15.28 -5.94 17.39
N SER A 5 -14.78 -5.53 18.55
CA SER A 5 -14.97 -4.16 19.02
C SER A 5 -14.30 -3.17 18.06
N ARG A 6 -14.82 -1.93 18.01
CA ARG A 6 -14.27 -0.87 17.15
C ARG A 6 -12.79 -0.62 17.44
N GLU A 7 -12.40 -0.69 18.71
CA GLU A 7 -11.01 -0.51 19.14
C GLU A 7 -10.10 -1.63 18.61
N VAL A 8 -10.53 -2.89 18.71
CA VAL A 8 -9.77 -4.02 18.17
C VAL A 8 -9.64 -3.92 16.65
N ARG A 9 -10.73 -3.57 15.94
CA ARG A 9 -10.67 -3.36 14.48
C ARG A 9 -9.66 -2.28 14.11
N ARG A 10 -9.67 -1.16 14.82
CA ARG A 10 -8.70 -0.08 14.62
C ARG A 10 -7.26 -0.54 14.83
N LEU A 11 -6.97 -1.24 15.93
CA LEU A 11 -5.63 -1.77 16.21
C LEU A 11 -5.15 -2.75 15.13
N LEU A 12 -6.05 -3.57 14.59
CA LEU A 12 -5.71 -4.49 13.50
C LEU A 12 -5.39 -3.76 12.19
N VAL A 13 -6.08 -2.66 11.89
CA VAL A 13 -5.74 -1.82 10.74
C VAL A 13 -4.39 -1.13 10.93
N GLU A 14 -4.12 -0.59 12.12
CA GLU A 14 -2.82 0.00 12.47
C GLU A 14 -1.69 -1.02 12.35
N LEU A 15 -1.93 -2.26 12.81
CA LEU A 15 -1.00 -3.38 12.66
C LEU A 15 -0.76 -3.75 11.19
N ALA A 16 -1.80 -3.74 10.35
CA ALA A 16 -1.67 -3.96 8.91
C ALA A 16 -0.73 -2.93 8.27
N PHE A 17 -0.84 -1.65 8.67
CA PHE A 17 0.04 -0.60 8.16
C PHE A 17 1.47 -0.73 8.67
N ALA A 18 1.66 -1.16 9.93
CA ALA A 18 2.97 -1.49 10.46
C ALA A 18 3.62 -2.64 9.68
N ALA A 19 2.89 -3.73 9.41
CA ALA A 19 3.36 -4.85 8.60
C ALA A 19 3.72 -4.41 7.17
N ALA A 20 2.90 -3.53 6.58
CA ALA A 20 3.15 -2.96 5.27
C ALA A 20 4.45 -2.14 5.21
N ASN A 21 4.70 -1.30 6.22
CA ASN A 21 5.95 -0.54 6.33
C ASN A 21 7.19 -1.42 6.48
N GLN A 22 7.04 -2.56 7.16
CA GLN A 22 8.09 -3.58 7.33
C GLN A 22 8.17 -4.56 6.14
N ARG A 23 7.33 -4.39 5.10
CA ARG A 23 7.28 -5.23 3.90
C ARG A 23 7.03 -6.72 4.19
N LEU A 24 6.27 -7.01 5.23
CA LEU A 24 5.91 -8.36 5.65
C LEU A 24 4.80 -8.90 4.75
N ARG A 25 5.19 -9.53 3.63
CA ARG A 25 4.25 -9.90 2.56
C ARG A 25 3.15 -10.85 3.01
N GLY A 26 3.47 -11.88 3.81
CA GLY A 26 2.47 -12.87 4.23
C GLY A 26 1.37 -12.23 5.08
N GLU A 27 1.77 -11.35 5.98
CA GLU A 27 0.92 -10.60 6.88
C GLU A 27 0.05 -9.60 6.12
N ILE A 28 0.62 -8.91 5.11
CA ILE A 28 -0.14 -8.01 4.24
C ILE A 28 -1.28 -8.76 3.54
N GLU A 29 -1.04 -9.96 3.00
CA GLU A 29 -2.08 -10.74 2.32
C GLU A 29 -3.19 -11.17 3.30
N VAL A 30 -2.85 -11.58 4.53
CA VAL A 30 -3.85 -11.88 5.57
C VAL A 30 -4.73 -10.65 5.87
N PHE A 31 -4.15 -9.45 5.93
CA PHE A 31 -4.92 -8.23 6.15
C PHE A 31 -5.76 -7.81 4.95
N LEU A 32 -5.29 -8.06 3.72
CA LEU A 32 -6.08 -7.83 2.51
C LEU A 32 -7.34 -8.70 2.47
N ASP A 33 -7.21 -9.97 2.88
CA ASP A 33 -8.31 -10.94 2.92
C ASP A 33 -9.34 -10.65 4.01
N THR A 34 -8.95 -9.94 5.07
CA THR A 34 -9.81 -9.71 6.25
C THR A 34 -10.32 -8.27 6.36
N LEU A 35 -9.98 -7.40 5.40
CA LEU A 35 -10.19 -5.95 5.49
C LEU A 35 -11.67 -5.54 5.55
N ASP A 36 -12.56 -6.32 4.97
CA ASP A 36 -14.02 -6.16 5.04
C ASP A 36 -14.59 -6.38 6.44
N LEU A 37 -13.90 -7.17 7.27
CA LEU A 37 -14.25 -7.40 8.67
C LEU A 37 -13.70 -6.30 9.60
N LEU A 38 -12.75 -5.49 9.11
CA LEU A 38 -12.04 -4.48 9.91
C LEU A 38 -12.53 -3.06 9.63
N VAL A 39 -12.87 -2.76 8.38
CA VAL A 39 -13.25 -1.42 7.93
C VAL A 39 -14.64 -1.45 7.31
N ASP A 40 -15.61 -0.84 8.00
CA ASP A 40 -17.01 -0.87 7.59
C ASP A 40 -17.26 0.01 6.35
N ASP A 41 -16.65 1.20 6.33
CA ASP A 41 -16.77 2.15 5.23
C ASP A 41 -16.00 1.67 3.99
N GLU A 42 -16.70 1.56 2.86
CA GLU A 42 -16.13 1.07 1.61
C GLU A 42 -15.03 1.99 1.08
N GLN A 43 -15.16 3.29 1.30
CA GLN A 43 -14.19 4.26 0.84
C GLN A 43 -12.89 4.17 1.64
N ASP A 44 -12.97 4.07 2.96
CA ASP A 44 -11.81 3.85 3.82
C ASP A 44 -11.15 2.50 3.54
N ARG A 45 -11.96 1.46 3.29
CA ARG A 45 -11.47 0.13 2.92
C ARG A 45 -10.69 0.16 1.62
N ALA A 46 -11.16 0.91 0.62
CA ALA A 46 -10.46 1.10 -0.64
C ALA A 46 -9.11 1.81 -0.45
N ILE A 47 -9.03 2.84 0.39
CA ILE A 47 -7.76 3.50 0.76
C ILE A 47 -6.81 2.51 1.43
N CYS A 48 -7.29 1.73 2.39
CA CYS A 48 -6.48 0.74 3.09
C CYS A 48 -5.94 -0.33 2.13
N ARG A 49 -6.79 -0.90 1.26
CA ARG A 49 -6.36 -1.87 0.23
C ARG A 49 -5.33 -1.29 -0.71
N ALA A 50 -5.57 -0.07 -1.21
CA ALA A 50 -4.63 0.62 -2.08
C ALA A 50 -3.25 0.80 -1.41
N HIS A 51 -3.22 1.18 -0.14
CA HIS A 51 -1.97 1.32 0.61
C HIS A 51 -1.25 -0.02 0.76
N LEU A 52 -1.95 -1.09 1.14
CA LEU A 52 -1.37 -2.42 1.31
C LEU A 52 -0.80 -2.97 -0.01
N TYR A 53 -1.54 -2.85 -1.12
CA TYR A 53 -1.05 -3.22 -2.45
C TYR A 53 0.17 -2.39 -2.88
N MET A 54 0.16 -1.08 -2.60
CA MET A 54 1.29 -0.20 -2.91
C MET A 54 2.56 -0.65 -2.18
N GLN A 55 2.44 -1.06 -0.90
CA GLN A 55 3.59 -1.51 -0.10
C GLN A 55 4.08 -2.91 -0.49
N SER A 56 3.21 -3.79 -0.99
CA SER A 56 3.62 -5.09 -1.54
C SER A 56 4.17 -5.01 -2.97
N GLY A 57 4.10 -3.84 -3.62
CA GLY A 57 4.60 -3.57 -4.97
C GLY A 57 3.56 -3.81 -6.08
N ARG A 58 2.32 -4.11 -5.71
CA ARG A 58 1.17 -4.38 -6.59
C ARG A 58 0.51 -3.07 -7.02
N LEU A 59 1.28 -2.24 -7.74
CA LEU A 59 0.90 -0.84 -8.03
C LEU A 59 -0.34 -0.71 -8.91
N VAL A 60 -0.61 -1.69 -9.79
CA VAL A 60 -1.78 -1.69 -10.66
C VAL A 60 -3.05 -1.92 -9.84
N GLU A 61 -3.04 -2.93 -8.97
CA GLU A 61 -4.14 -3.22 -8.05
C GLU A 61 -4.36 -2.08 -7.05
N ALA A 62 -3.27 -1.47 -6.57
CA ALA A 62 -3.33 -0.29 -5.72
C ALA A 62 -4.09 0.85 -6.39
N ARG A 63 -3.78 1.14 -7.67
CA ARG A 63 -4.47 2.20 -8.43
C ARG A 63 -5.93 1.85 -8.71
N ALA A 64 -6.20 0.58 -9.02
CA ALA A 64 -7.56 0.10 -9.30
C ALA A 64 -8.49 0.25 -8.08
N CYS A 65 -7.98 0.04 -6.86
CA CYS A 65 -8.74 0.24 -5.63
C CYS A 65 -9.28 1.66 -5.48
N LEU A 66 -8.57 2.67 -6.02
CA LEU A 66 -8.98 4.06 -5.94
C LEU A 66 -10.03 4.44 -7.00
N GLY A 67 -10.12 3.69 -8.11
CA GLY A 67 -11.05 3.98 -9.21
C GLY A 67 -10.94 5.42 -9.74
N GLU A 68 -12.08 6.04 -10.01
CA GLU A 68 -12.24 7.43 -10.49
C GLU A 68 -12.35 8.46 -9.33
N ARG A 69 -11.99 8.08 -8.10
CA ARG A 69 -12.16 8.93 -6.93
C ARG A 69 -11.26 10.16 -6.98
N ASN A 70 -11.84 11.30 -6.60
CA ASN A 70 -11.19 12.62 -6.60
C ASN A 70 -11.18 13.28 -5.22
N ASP A 71 -11.48 12.53 -4.15
CA ASP A 71 -11.29 13.00 -2.78
C ASP A 71 -9.80 13.07 -2.42
N SER A 72 -9.45 13.97 -1.49
CA SER A 72 -8.05 14.26 -1.16
C SER A 72 -7.22 13.02 -0.76
N PRO A 73 -7.72 12.08 0.07
CA PRO A 73 -7.00 10.85 0.38
C PRO A 73 -6.69 9.99 -0.84
N ALA A 74 -7.67 9.79 -1.73
CA ALA A 74 -7.50 9.02 -2.95
C ALA A 74 -6.49 9.67 -3.89
N LEU A 75 -6.58 11.00 -4.09
CA LEU A 75 -5.64 11.74 -4.94
C LEU A 75 -4.19 11.65 -4.42
N LEU A 76 -3.99 11.85 -3.12
CA LEU A 76 -2.66 11.74 -2.51
C LEU A 76 -2.06 10.35 -2.73
N LEU A 77 -2.84 9.29 -2.49
CA LEU A 77 -2.36 7.93 -2.64
C LEU A 77 -2.12 7.57 -4.11
N ALA A 78 -2.96 8.04 -5.03
CA ALA A 78 -2.75 7.88 -6.47
C ALA A 78 -1.43 8.53 -6.94
N MET A 79 -1.09 9.72 -6.43
CA MET A 79 0.19 10.38 -6.70
C MET A 79 1.38 9.56 -6.18
N LEU A 80 1.29 9.00 -4.97
CA LEU A 80 2.35 8.15 -4.40
C LEU A 80 2.56 6.87 -5.20
N ILE A 81 1.47 6.24 -5.65
CA ILE A 81 1.51 5.05 -6.51
C ILE A 81 2.18 5.38 -7.84
N ALA A 82 1.82 6.49 -8.48
CA ALA A 82 2.42 6.95 -9.72
C ALA A 82 3.94 7.19 -9.57
N ALA A 83 4.35 7.93 -8.53
CA ALA A 83 5.75 8.20 -8.24
C ALA A 83 6.57 6.90 -8.03
N ARG A 84 6.01 5.89 -7.36
CA ARG A 84 6.66 4.58 -7.19
C ARG A 84 6.79 3.82 -8.51
N ARG A 85 5.78 3.90 -9.37
CA ARG A 85 5.82 3.26 -10.70
C ARG A 85 6.92 3.85 -11.55
N ASP A 86 7.02 5.18 -11.57
CA ASP A 86 8.04 5.89 -12.35
C ASP A 86 9.45 5.53 -11.87
N ALA A 87 9.66 5.48 -10.54
CA ALA A 87 10.91 5.04 -9.94
C ALA A 87 11.27 3.58 -10.29
N ALA A 88 10.28 2.69 -10.43
CA ALA A 88 10.51 1.31 -10.86
C ALA A 88 10.87 1.19 -12.35
N THR A 89 10.39 2.11 -13.19
CA THR A 89 10.65 2.14 -14.64
C THR A 89 11.84 3.01 -15.05
N ALA A 90 12.37 3.83 -14.13
CA ALA A 90 13.49 4.70 -14.41
C ALA A 90 14.74 3.89 -14.82
N PRO A 91 15.42 4.25 -15.93
CA PRO A 91 16.66 3.58 -16.32
C PRO A 91 17.69 3.72 -15.20
N ARG A 92 18.20 2.60 -14.69
CA ARG A 92 19.30 2.60 -13.72
C ARG A 92 20.55 3.10 -14.42
N VAL A 93 20.90 4.37 -14.20
CA VAL A 93 22.19 4.92 -14.63
C VAL A 93 23.27 4.24 -13.79
N ILE A 94 23.93 3.23 -14.36
CA ILE A 94 25.12 2.63 -13.75
C ILE A 94 26.26 3.62 -14.01
N SER A 95 26.59 4.43 -13.00
CA SER A 95 27.79 5.26 -13.05
C SER A 95 29.01 4.35 -13.22
N PRO A 96 29.88 4.55 -14.24
CA PRO A 96 31.08 3.74 -14.38
C PRO A 96 31.98 3.98 -13.17
N SER A 97 32.27 2.93 -12.41
CA SER A 97 33.29 2.98 -11.36
C SER A 97 34.59 3.48 -11.97
N ALA A 98 35.06 4.63 -11.51
CA ALA A 98 36.41 5.10 -11.80
C ALA A 98 37.39 4.05 -11.29
N ARG A 99 37.93 3.22 -12.20
CA ARG A 99 39.12 2.41 -11.91
C ARG A 99 40.25 3.39 -11.68
N THR A 100 40.52 3.68 -10.41
CA THR A 100 41.74 4.33 -9.96
C THR A 100 42.91 3.48 -10.47
N ARG A 101 43.64 3.98 -11.47
CA ARG A 101 44.90 3.38 -11.90
C ARG A 101 45.93 3.73 -10.83
N HIS A 102 46.54 2.69 -10.24
CA HIS A 102 47.76 2.79 -9.45
C HIS A 102 48.93 3.22 -10.32
#